data_AF-A0A426CF11-F1
#
_entry.id   AF-A0A426CF11-F1
#
_cell.length_a   1.000
_cell.length_b   1.000
_cell.length_c   1.000
_cell.angle_alpha   90.00
_cell.angle_beta   90.00
_cell.angle_gamma   90.00
#
_symmetry.space_group_name_H-M   'P 1'
#
loop_
_entity.id
_entity.type
_entity.pdbx_description
1 polymer ?
#
loop_
_entity_poly.entity_id
_entity_poly.type
_entity_poly.pdbx_seq_one_letter_code
_entity_poly.pdbx_strand_id
1 'polypeptide(L)'
;MLGASGEWNLTRNLTVNNAISDGGSGFGIKKTGTGYLYLYGASTYSGGFEMNGGSIYIYNNAAFGTGTFKVSGGSILSLNTDTIANRIELALTGSPDWRIGTAAGFGREVTISGAITDTATSNLRARSDGGTWRFTNSITIKGGLNFGSNATTASANTYILSSNPSLNSGAANISLGLADSLANYNLLFDTAGTYSNFTHIVVAANLARSTIGGSHTSGTVTIAPSGDIQATNSGAEGSTNFATLNKEATTQIGARITGAAPISINASWQQVDAAATAAANTTGAAILANYNPLGVVEFNRAAGNTYTGGTTIEAGTLRVSNTSGSATGTGAVLVNAGARLDGTGIIKPTGANGVRIANGATLAAGGSDAPGTLRFDGSGTSGALLTLDAGASLEFRLGAPGSSDQIALWNYTAGDLVLSNNTVNITSTTGLTEGTYTLFSFYADSGINTSVVSGILNGLTIGTGLEAFTNSRIEYLDNRINLVVAASSAIPETATWLWIAIPGLLGIAIRRMVRPSKP
;
A
#
# COMPACT_ATOMS: atom_id res chain seq x y z
N MET A 1 43.71 27.42 -6.33
CA MET A 1 43.85 27.40 -4.85
C MET A 1 43.27 28.71 -4.31
N LEU A 2 42.45 28.66 -3.27
CA LEU A 2 41.90 29.82 -2.57
C LEU A 2 42.96 30.40 -1.63
N GLY A 3 43.11 31.72 -1.63
CA GLY A 3 44.00 32.43 -0.69
C GLY A 3 43.29 33.02 0.53
N ALA A 4 41.95 33.05 0.51
CA ALA A 4 41.07 33.50 1.59
C ALA A 4 39.63 33.07 1.27
N SER A 5 38.73 33.17 2.25
CA SER A 5 37.28 33.14 1.99
C SER A 5 36.88 34.34 1.13
N GLY A 6 35.95 34.17 0.20
CA GLY A 6 35.60 35.24 -0.74
C GLY A 6 34.21 35.16 -1.32
N GLU A 7 33.70 36.33 -1.73
CA GLU A 7 32.46 36.47 -2.48
C GLU A 7 32.74 36.49 -3.99
N TRP A 8 32.05 35.62 -4.72
CA TRP A 8 32.03 35.57 -6.18
C TRP A 8 30.72 36.19 -6.67
N ASN A 9 30.73 37.50 -6.92
CA ASN A 9 29.60 38.21 -7.50
C ASN A 9 29.58 38.01 -9.02
N LEU A 10 28.80 37.04 -9.48
CA LEU A 10 28.74 36.66 -10.89
C LEU A 10 27.47 37.24 -11.54
N THR A 11 27.65 38.22 -12.42
CA THR A 11 26.60 38.74 -13.32
C THR A 11 26.64 38.09 -14.71
N ARG A 12 27.70 37.34 -15.01
CA ARG A 12 27.89 36.53 -16.21
C ARG A 12 28.25 35.10 -15.81
N ASN A 13 28.25 34.19 -16.78
CA ASN A 13 28.56 32.80 -16.53
C ASN A 13 30.05 32.60 -16.22
N LEU A 14 30.35 31.77 -15.22
CA LEU A 14 31.71 31.32 -14.87
C LEU A 14 31.79 29.80 -14.97
N THR A 15 32.82 29.29 -15.63
CA THR A 15 33.14 27.86 -15.66
C THR A 15 34.44 27.60 -14.93
N VAL A 16 34.41 26.65 -13.99
CA VAL A 16 35.58 26.18 -13.24
C VAL A 16 35.81 24.71 -13.58
N ASN A 17 36.84 24.46 -14.39
CA ASN A 17 37.14 23.11 -14.91
C ASN A 17 37.89 22.24 -13.89
N ASN A 18 38.75 22.83 -13.07
CA ASN A 18 39.63 22.12 -12.14
C ASN A 18 39.11 22.17 -10.70
N ALA A 19 39.66 21.30 -9.86
CA ALA A 19 39.39 21.29 -8.42
C ALA A 19 39.70 22.64 -7.77
N ILE A 20 38.83 23.10 -6.87
CA ILE A 20 39.11 24.21 -5.98
C ILE A 20 39.66 23.64 -4.67
N SER A 21 40.82 24.11 -4.23
CA SER A 21 41.47 23.72 -2.98
C SER A 21 41.83 24.95 -2.16
N ASP A 22 41.97 24.81 -0.85
CA ASP A 22 42.40 25.86 0.08
C ASP A 22 43.64 25.44 0.91
N GLY A 23 44.24 24.29 0.59
CA GLY A 23 45.35 23.73 1.35
C GLY A 23 44.97 23.28 2.78
N GLY A 24 43.67 23.10 3.08
CA GLY A 24 43.19 22.80 4.42
C GLY A 24 42.94 24.03 5.30
N SER A 25 42.96 25.23 4.71
CA SER A 25 42.84 26.50 5.45
C SER A 25 41.42 26.83 5.94
N GLY A 26 40.40 26.07 5.54
CA GLY A 26 39.02 26.28 5.94
C GLY A 26 38.36 27.46 5.24
N PHE A 27 38.79 27.80 4.02
CA PHE A 27 38.23 28.92 3.26
C PHE A 27 36.93 28.53 2.56
N GLY A 28 35.97 29.45 2.58
CA GLY A 28 34.64 29.26 2.00
C GLY A 28 34.39 30.18 0.79
N ILE A 29 33.39 29.81 0.00
CA ILE A 29 32.99 30.56 -1.21
C ILE A 29 31.55 31.03 -1.04
N LYS A 30 31.27 32.30 -1.28
CA LYS A 30 29.91 32.83 -1.38
C LYS A 30 29.61 33.27 -2.80
N LYS A 31 28.68 32.61 -3.49
CA LYS A 31 28.19 32.99 -4.82
C LYS A 31 27.05 33.98 -4.70
N THR A 32 27.20 35.16 -5.31
CA THR A 32 26.14 36.17 -5.47
C THR A 32 25.95 36.50 -6.96
N GLY A 33 24.98 37.35 -7.27
CA GLY A 33 24.65 37.75 -8.65
C GLY A 33 23.84 36.69 -9.42
N THR A 34 23.30 37.09 -10.57
CA THR A 34 22.33 36.31 -11.36
C THR A 34 22.95 35.32 -12.33
N GLY A 35 24.26 35.43 -12.62
CA GLY A 35 24.97 34.57 -13.57
C GLY A 35 25.10 33.12 -13.11
N TYR A 36 25.39 32.23 -14.06
CA TYR A 36 25.53 30.80 -13.82
C TYR A 36 26.96 30.42 -13.42
N LEU A 37 27.10 29.49 -12.49
CA LEU A 37 28.38 28.89 -12.12
C LEU A 37 28.39 27.41 -12.50
N TYR A 38 29.39 26.99 -13.28
CA TYR A 38 29.60 25.60 -13.67
C TYR A 38 30.84 25.06 -12.96
N LEU A 39 30.68 23.98 -12.17
CA LEU A 39 31.76 23.34 -11.41
C LEU A 39 31.97 21.90 -11.91
N TYR A 40 33.14 21.65 -12.50
CA TYR A 40 33.52 20.32 -13.03
C TYR A 40 34.53 19.58 -12.17
N GLY A 41 35.31 20.29 -11.36
CA GLY A 41 36.36 19.69 -10.53
C GLY A 41 35.84 19.10 -9.22
N ALA A 42 36.52 18.05 -8.74
CA ALA A 42 36.38 17.55 -7.38
C ALA A 42 37.12 18.47 -6.41
N SER A 43 36.41 19.39 -5.77
CA SER A 43 36.99 20.37 -4.85
C SER A 43 37.32 19.74 -3.49
N THR A 44 38.27 20.34 -2.76
CA THR A 44 38.76 19.82 -1.46
C THR A 44 38.70 20.83 -0.31
N TYR A 45 38.25 22.05 -0.57
CA TYR A 45 38.10 23.07 0.48
C TYR A 45 37.00 22.67 1.49
N SER A 46 37.18 23.07 2.75
CA SER A 46 36.30 22.68 3.86
C SER A 46 35.47 23.82 4.44
N GLY A 47 35.76 25.08 4.08
CA GLY A 47 35.06 26.26 4.61
C GLY A 47 33.61 26.42 4.15
N GLY A 48 33.13 25.55 3.26
CA GLY A 48 31.75 25.53 2.77
C GLY A 48 31.48 26.41 1.56
N PHE A 49 30.28 26.27 1.01
CA PHE A 49 29.83 27.01 -0.16
C PHE A 49 28.46 27.61 0.12
N GLU A 50 28.33 28.93 0.03
CA GLU A 50 27.07 29.65 0.17
C GLU A 50 26.57 30.10 -1.20
N MET A 51 25.36 29.68 -1.57
CA MET A 51 24.63 30.17 -2.73
C MET A 51 23.62 31.24 -2.32
N ASN A 52 23.84 32.45 -2.80
CA ASN A 52 23.00 33.63 -2.52
C ASN A 52 22.59 34.33 -3.83
N GLY A 53 22.10 33.55 -4.80
CA GLY A 53 21.57 34.03 -6.08
C GLY A 53 22.07 33.29 -7.32
N GLY A 54 21.27 33.32 -8.38
CA GLY A 54 21.60 32.74 -9.69
C GLY A 54 21.37 31.23 -9.75
N SER A 55 22.15 30.53 -10.57
CA SER A 55 22.10 29.07 -10.71
C SER A 55 23.50 28.45 -10.67
N ILE A 56 23.60 27.27 -10.07
CA ILE A 56 24.84 26.49 -10.04
C ILE A 56 24.57 25.16 -10.74
N TYR A 57 25.49 24.78 -11.61
CA TYR A 57 25.55 23.50 -12.28
C TYR A 57 26.78 22.77 -11.78
N ILE A 58 26.60 21.60 -11.20
CA ILE A 58 27.72 20.76 -10.79
C ILE A 58 27.78 19.50 -11.66
N TYR A 59 29.01 19.10 -11.99
CA TYR A 59 29.33 17.90 -12.79
C TYR A 59 30.23 16.94 -12.01
N ASN A 60 30.52 17.24 -10.74
CA ASN A 60 31.26 16.36 -9.85
C ASN A 60 30.62 16.30 -8.46
N ASN A 61 30.50 15.10 -7.88
CA ASN A 61 29.89 14.88 -6.56
C ASN A 61 30.59 15.69 -5.44
N ALA A 62 31.89 15.99 -5.60
CA ALA A 62 32.69 16.77 -4.66
C ALA A 62 32.86 18.24 -5.07
N ALA A 63 32.03 18.77 -5.98
CA ALA A 63 32.15 20.15 -6.48
C ALA A 63 32.15 21.20 -5.36
N PHE A 64 31.41 20.96 -4.27
CA PHE A 64 31.31 21.85 -3.10
C PHE A 64 32.38 21.63 -2.02
N GLY A 65 33.34 20.73 -2.26
CA GLY A 65 34.30 20.33 -1.22
C GLY A 65 33.63 19.52 -0.11
N THR A 66 34.14 19.61 1.11
CA THR A 66 33.64 18.84 2.27
C THR A 66 32.80 19.67 3.25
N GLY A 67 32.76 20.99 3.07
CA GLY A 67 32.02 21.90 3.94
C GLY A 67 30.51 21.88 3.72
N THR A 68 29.78 22.66 4.52
CA THR A 68 28.32 22.82 4.36
C THR A 68 27.99 23.56 3.07
N PHE A 69 26.98 23.10 2.33
CA PHE A 69 26.36 23.84 1.24
C PHE A 69 25.17 24.64 1.79
N LYS A 70 25.31 25.97 1.81
CA LYS A 70 24.29 26.89 2.34
C LYS A 70 23.54 27.56 1.20
N VAL A 71 22.23 27.73 1.34
CA VAL A 71 21.38 28.45 0.39
C VAL A 71 20.70 29.61 1.10
N SER A 72 21.12 30.83 0.80
CA SER A 72 20.64 32.05 1.49
C SER A 72 19.70 32.92 0.64
N GLY A 73 19.55 32.63 -0.65
CA GLY A 73 18.67 33.38 -1.56
C GLY A 73 18.02 32.50 -2.62
N GLY A 74 16.98 33.00 -3.29
CA GLY A 74 16.27 32.29 -4.36
C GLY A 74 17.23 31.82 -5.45
N SER A 75 17.39 30.51 -5.56
CA SER A 75 18.53 29.88 -6.22
C SER A 75 18.13 28.52 -6.80
N ILE A 76 18.77 28.12 -7.92
CA ILE A 76 18.61 26.79 -8.52
C ILE A 76 19.95 26.04 -8.46
N LEU A 77 19.96 24.89 -7.78
CA LEU A 77 21.04 23.91 -7.92
C LEU A 77 20.63 22.88 -8.97
N SER A 78 21.41 22.80 -10.06
CA SER A 78 21.25 21.81 -11.12
C SER A 78 22.34 20.75 -11.01
N LEU A 79 21.93 19.52 -10.75
CA LEU A 79 22.83 18.38 -10.57
C LEU A 79 23.02 17.65 -11.91
N ASN A 80 24.26 17.46 -12.33
CA ASN A 80 24.67 16.51 -13.38
C ASN A 80 25.51 15.37 -12.75
N THR A 81 25.20 15.08 -11.50
CA THR A 81 25.95 14.23 -10.57
C THR A 81 24.98 13.33 -9.85
N ASP A 82 25.45 12.19 -9.37
CA ASP A 82 24.57 11.19 -8.78
C ASP A 82 24.45 11.33 -7.27
N THR A 83 25.35 12.08 -6.61
CA THR A 83 25.32 12.22 -5.15
C THR A 83 25.77 13.58 -4.65
N ILE A 84 25.07 14.10 -3.63
CA ILE A 84 25.51 15.20 -2.77
C ILE A 84 25.60 14.72 -1.34
N ALA A 85 26.83 14.66 -0.82
CA ALA A 85 27.12 14.24 0.54
C ALA A 85 27.22 15.41 1.54
N ASN A 86 27.38 16.64 1.04
CA ASN A 86 27.48 17.83 1.88
C ASN A 86 26.21 18.02 2.72
N ARG A 87 26.37 18.44 3.98
CA ARG A 87 25.25 18.98 4.76
C ARG A 87 24.68 20.18 4.01
N ILE A 88 23.36 20.27 3.92
CA ILE A 88 22.66 21.36 3.25
C ILE A 88 21.95 22.21 4.30
N GLU A 89 22.19 23.51 4.27
CA GLU A 89 21.54 24.49 5.16
C GLU A 89 20.73 25.50 4.34
N LEU A 90 19.42 25.57 4.61
CA LEU A 90 18.52 26.53 3.98
C LEU A 90 18.35 27.74 4.90
N ALA A 91 18.71 28.91 4.42
CA ALA A 91 18.64 30.19 5.12
C ALA A 91 17.87 31.23 4.28
N LEU A 92 16.82 30.78 3.60
CA LEU A 92 16.04 31.60 2.69
C LEU A 92 15.15 32.59 3.47
N THR A 93 15.18 33.87 3.09
CA THR A 93 14.30 34.90 3.64
C THR A 93 13.11 35.14 2.71
N GLY A 94 11.90 35.32 3.27
CA GLY A 94 10.68 35.64 2.50
C GLY A 94 9.97 34.46 1.82
N SER A 95 10.18 33.23 2.29
CA SER A 95 9.53 32.00 1.79
C SER A 95 9.73 31.64 0.30
N PRO A 96 10.92 31.80 -0.33
CA PRO A 96 11.15 31.21 -1.64
C PRO A 96 11.39 29.69 -1.51
N ASP A 97 10.97 28.93 -2.51
CA ASP A 97 11.40 27.53 -2.68
C ASP A 97 12.91 27.50 -2.94
N TRP A 98 13.70 26.71 -2.19
CA TRP A 98 14.98 26.24 -2.72
C TRP A 98 14.70 25.16 -3.75
N ARG A 99 15.28 25.33 -4.94
CA ARG A 99 15.00 24.50 -6.09
C ARG A 99 16.22 23.63 -6.36
N ILE A 100 16.07 22.33 -6.17
CA ILE A 100 16.98 21.34 -6.75
C ILE A 100 16.35 20.82 -8.03
N GLY A 101 17.16 20.71 -9.06
CA GLY A 101 16.76 20.20 -10.35
C GLY A 101 17.91 19.47 -11.00
N THR A 102 17.67 19.03 -12.22
CA THR A 102 18.68 18.45 -13.09
C THR A 102 18.77 19.27 -14.37
N ALA A 103 19.97 19.40 -14.94
CA ALA A 103 20.19 20.26 -16.10
C ALA A 103 19.59 19.71 -17.42
N ALA A 104 19.22 18.43 -17.43
CA ALA A 104 18.43 17.77 -18.48
C ALA A 104 17.53 16.70 -17.83
N GLY A 105 16.34 16.46 -18.38
CA GLY A 105 15.37 15.47 -17.87
C GLY A 105 15.96 14.06 -17.88
N PHE A 106 16.33 13.54 -16.71
CA PHE A 106 17.15 12.33 -16.61
C PHE A 106 16.36 11.11 -16.19
N GLY A 107 16.63 9.99 -16.86
CA GLY A 107 16.43 8.66 -16.32
C GLY A 107 17.52 8.23 -15.34
N ARG A 108 17.86 9.04 -14.34
CA ARG A 108 18.83 8.65 -13.30
C ARG A 108 18.25 8.74 -11.90
N GLU A 109 18.97 8.15 -10.95
CA GLU A 109 18.79 8.41 -9.52
C GLU A 109 19.80 9.46 -9.04
N VAL A 110 19.34 10.44 -8.26
CA VAL A 110 20.16 11.41 -7.55
C VAL A 110 19.97 11.21 -6.05
N THR A 111 21.07 10.98 -5.34
CA THR A 111 21.07 10.77 -3.89
C THR A 111 21.54 12.01 -3.15
N ILE A 112 20.72 12.51 -2.23
CA ILE A 112 21.11 13.49 -1.23
C ILE A 112 21.35 12.74 0.09
N SER A 113 22.63 12.59 0.45
CA SER A 113 23.04 11.84 1.64
C SER A 113 23.49 12.72 2.80
N GLY A 114 23.72 14.00 2.54
CA GLY A 114 23.85 15.00 3.60
C GLY A 114 22.50 15.35 4.21
N ALA A 115 22.50 15.65 5.51
CA ALA A 115 21.30 16.16 6.19
C ALA A 115 20.88 17.52 5.62
N ILE A 116 19.57 17.76 5.54
CA ILE A 116 18.98 19.03 5.11
C ILE A 116 18.36 19.70 6.33
N THR A 117 18.82 20.90 6.65
CA THR A 117 18.30 21.71 7.76
C THR A 117 17.89 23.09 7.28
N ASP A 118 16.98 23.76 7.99
CA ASP A 118 16.76 25.18 7.79
C ASP A 118 17.00 26.02 9.05
N THR A 119 17.36 27.29 8.83
CA THR A 119 17.43 28.31 9.88
C THR A 119 16.24 29.27 9.79
N ALA A 120 15.62 29.38 8.61
CA ALA A 120 14.43 30.17 8.30
C ALA A 120 13.37 29.30 7.61
N THR A 121 12.11 29.73 7.57
CA THR A 121 11.01 28.96 6.94
C THR A 121 11.22 28.76 5.44
N SER A 122 11.85 27.65 5.07
CA SER A 122 12.27 27.35 3.71
C SER A 122 11.53 26.11 3.19
N ASN A 123 11.00 26.20 1.96
CA ASN A 123 10.51 25.00 1.27
C ASN A 123 11.66 24.36 0.50
N LEU A 124 11.70 23.03 0.48
CA LEU A 124 12.52 22.28 -0.46
C LEU A 124 11.66 21.87 -1.65
N ARG A 125 12.07 22.26 -2.85
CA ARG A 125 11.42 21.85 -4.09
C ARG A 125 12.37 21.00 -4.94
N ALA A 126 12.05 19.71 -5.05
CA ALA A 126 12.77 18.80 -5.94
C ALA A 126 12.04 18.70 -7.28
N ARG A 127 12.69 19.21 -8.32
CA ARG A 127 12.21 19.13 -9.70
C ARG A 127 12.91 18.02 -10.46
N SER A 128 12.12 17.24 -11.17
CA SER A 128 12.61 16.30 -12.17
C SER A 128 11.64 16.33 -13.33
N ASP A 129 12.17 16.26 -14.56
CA ASP A 129 11.36 15.99 -15.75
C ASP A 129 11.60 14.51 -16.11
N GLY A 130 11.21 13.63 -15.19
CA GLY A 130 11.66 12.24 -15.09
C GLY A 130 12.90 12.10 -14.19
N GLY A 131 12.94 11.05 -13.37
CA GLY A 131 14.08 10.74 -12.49
C GLY A 131 13.68 10.22 -11.11
N THR A 132 14.69 9.74 -10.36
CA THR A 132 14.55 9.39 -8.95
C THR A 132 15.36 10.36 -8.07
N TRP A 133 14.74 10.95 -7.07
CA TRP A 133 15.41 11.65 -5.97
C TRP A 133 15.38 10.76 -4.74
N ARG A 134 16.54 10.45 -4.16
CA ARG A 134 16.63 9.71 -2.90
C ARG A 134 17.23 10.59 -1.81
N PHE A 135 16.54 10.67 -0.67
CA PHE A 135 17.02 11.37 0.52
C PHE A 135 17.33 10.34 1.59
N THR A 136 18.63 10.08 1.80
CA THR A 136 19.07 8.98 2.69
C THR A 136 19.36 9.43 4.12
N ASN A 137 19.18 10.71 4.42
CA ASN A 137 19.47 11.32 5.72
C ASN A 137 18.33 12.24 6.16
N SER A 138 18.45 12.85 7.34
CA SER A 138 17.38 13.66 7.92
C SER A 138 17.07 14.90 7.08
N ILE A 139 15.78 15.19 6.97
CA ILE A 139 15.25 16.45 6.46
C ILE A 139 14.51 17.13 7.61
N THR A 140 15.05 18.24 8.10
CA THR A 140 14.47 19.02 9.19
C THR A 140 14.30 20.46 8.72
N ILE A 141 13.10 20.79 8.26
CA ILE A 141 12.79 22.13 7.76
C ILE A 141 11.48 22.62 8.39
N LYS A 142 11.31 23.93 8.49
CA LYS A 142 10.07 24.56 8.90
C LYS A 142 9.07 24.59 7.73
N GLY A 143 9.52 24.73 6.48
CA GLY A 143 8.63 24.72 5.29
C GLY A 143 8.24 23.31 4.82
N GLY A 144 7.63 23.24 3.64
CA GLY A 144 7.15 22.00 3.02
C GLY A 144 8.16 21.33 2.06
N LEU A 145 7.86 20.08 1.72
CA LEU A 145 8.51 19.34 0.63
C LEU A 145 7.61 19.40 -0.59
N ASN A 146 8.08 20.04 -1.65
CA ASN A 146 7.32 20.21 -2.88
C ASN A 146 7.97 19.39 -3.99
N PHE A 147 7.33 18.28 -4.34
CA PHE A 147 7.81 17.34 -5.33
C PHE A 147 6.96 17.49 -6.59
N GLY A 148 7.55 17.98 -7.67
CA GLY A 148 6.81 18.20 -8.91
C GLY A 148 7.73 18.34 -10.12
N SER A 149 7.19 18.12 -11.30
CA SER A 149 7.90 18.31 -12.58
C SER A 149 7.48 19.63 -13.22
N ASN A 150 8.26 20.15 -14.16
CA ASN A 150 7.77 21.17 -15.10
C ASN A 150 7.39 20.53 -16.46
N ALA A 151 7.57 19.21 -16.58
CA ALA A 151 7.23 18.44 -17.75
C ALA A 151 5.73 18.60 -18.07
N THR A 152 5.47 19.09 -19.28
CA THR A 152 4.13 19.09 -19.90
C THR A 152 3.82 17.77 -20.60
N THR A 153 4.72 16.78 -20.48
CA THR A 153 4.63 15.46 -21.10
C THR A 153 4.70 14.37 -20.03
N ALA A 154 4.24 13.17 -20.38
CA ALA A 154 4.29 12.03 -19.47
C ALA A 154 5.74 11.74 -19.03
N SER A 155 5.96 11.71 -17.72
CA SER A 155 7.25 11.40 -17.10
C SER A 155 7.05 10.62 -15.81
N ALA A 156 8.04 9.80 -15.43
CA ALA A 156 8.04 9.05 -14.18
C ALA A 156 8.96 9.73 -13.17
N ASN A 157 8.38 10.36 -12.16
CA ASN A 157 9.11 11.06 -11.11
C ASN A 157 8.99 10.27 -9.81
N THR A 158 10.12 9.90 -9.22
CA THR A 158 10.15 9.17 -7.96
C THR A 158 10.91 9.96 -6.91
N TYR A 159 10.37 10.03 -5.70
CA TYR A 159 10.97 10.68 -4.54
C TYR A 159 10.99 9.65 -3.41
N ILE A 160 12.17 9.30 -2.92
CA ILE A 160 12.39 8.27 -1.93
C ILE A 160 12.90 8.91 -0.65
N LEU A 161 12.19 8.68 0.45
CA LEU A 161 12.55 9.14 1.78
C LEU A 161 12.98 7.94 2.63
N SER A 162 14.25 7.92 3.04
CA SER A 162 14.78 6.85 3.90
C SER A 162 14.69 7.13 5.39
N SER A 163 14.18 8.30 5.76
CA SER A 163 13.94 8.70 7.15
C SER A 163 12.72 9.62 7.27
N ASN A 164 12.12 9.67 8.46
CA ASN A 164 10.95 10.52 8.74
C ASN A 164 11.33 12.01 8.66
N PRO A 165 10.81 12.78 7.68
CA PRO A 165 11.09 14.20 7.59
C PRO A 165 10.38 14.96 8.72
N SER A 166 11.05 15.97 9.30
CA SER A 166 10.47 16.87 10.30
C SER A 166 10.12 18.20 9.64
N LEU A 167 8.82 18.44 9.44
CA LEU A 167 8.24 19.62 8.79
C LEU A 167 7.42 20.44 9.81
N ASN A 168 7.94 21.59 10.25
CA ASN A 168 7.55 22.18 11.55
C ASN A 168 6.77 23.52 11.51
N SER A 169 6.07 23.91 10.43
CA SER A 169 5.30 25.19 10.38
C SER A 169 3.78 25.09 10.47
N GLY A 170 3.20 23.94 10.83
CA GLY A 170 1.73 23.78 10.96
C GLY A 170 0.94 23.84 9.64
N ALA A 171 1.56 24.32 8.56
CA ALA A 171 1.08 24.28 7.17
C ALA A 171 2.08 23.57 6.23
N ALA A 172 3.09 22.90 6.80
CA ALA A 172 4.14 22.24 6.05
C ALA A 172 3.68 20.86 5.58
N ASN A 173 3.53 20.75 4.26
CA ASN A 173 3.01 19.57 3.60
C ASN A 173 4.11 18.89 2.77
N ILE A 174 3.93 17.60 2.52
CA ILE A 174 4.54 16.94 1.37
C ILE A 174 3.54 17.09 0.22
N SER A 175 3.90 17.85 -0.81
CA SER A 175 3.05 18.07 -1.97
C SER A 175 3.60 17.30 -3.16
N LEU A 176 2.75 16.52 -3.83
CA LEU A 176 3.08 15.75 -5.03
C LEU A 176 2.37 16.33 -6.25
N GLY A 177 3.15 16.64 -7.27
CA GLY A 177 2.69 17.01 -8.60
C GLY A 177 2.32 18.49 -8.79
N LEU A 178 1.75 18.75 -9.96
CA LEU A 178 1.18 20.02 -10.40
C LEU A 178 -0.19 19.75 -11.02
N ALA A 179 -1.08 20.76 -10.96
CA ALA A 179 -2.41 20.72 -11.55
C ALA A 179 -2.40 20.27 -13.03
N ASP A 180 -3.21 19.26 -13.35
CA ASP A 180 -3.55 18.79 -14.70
C ASP A 180 -2.33 18.39 -15.57
N SER A 181 -1.35 17.73 -14.95
CA SER A 181 -0.20 17.12 -15.63
C SER A 181 -0.52 15.71 -16.15
N LEU A 182 0.31 15.18 -17.05
CA LEU A 182 0.35 13.75 -17.44
C LEU A 182 1.51 13.00 -16.78
N ALA A 183 2.26 13.66 -15.88
CA ALA A 183 3.40 13.07 -15.20
C ALA A 183 2.95 12.22 -13.99
N ASN A 184 3.52 11.03 -13.84
CA ASN A 184 3.34 10.22 -12.65
C ASN A 184 4.32 10.67 -11.55
N TYR A 185 3.85 10.68 -10.30
CA TYR A 185 4.64 11.04 -9.12
C TYR A 185 4.59 9.91 -8.10
N ASN A 186 5.74 9.33 -7.77
CA ASN A 186 5.87 8.29 -6.77
C ASN A 186 6.57 8.86 -5.54
N LEU A 187 5.92 8.83 -4.39
CA LEU A 187 6.52 9.07 -3.08
C LEU A 187 6.71 7.73 -2.38
N LEU A 188 7.96 7.32 -2.23
CA LEU A 188 8.30 6.02 -1.66
C LEU A 188 9.05 6.17 -0.34
N PHE A 189 8.82 5.21 0.56
CA PHE A 189 9.53 5.07 1.82
C PHE A 189 10.24 3.71 1.81
N ASP A 190 11.58 3.71 1.84
CA ASP A 190 12.38 2.49 1.70
C ASP A 190 12.86 1.89 3.04
N THR A 191 12.62 2.61 4.14
CA THR A 191 12.93 2.15 5.50
C THR A 191 11.65 1.98 6.31
N ALA A 192 11.46 0.80 6.92
CA ALA A 192 10.37 0.53 7.85
C ALA A 192 10.40 1.49 9.05
N GLY A 193 9.23 1.93 9.51
CA GLY A 193 9.09 2.93 10.57
C GLY A 193 7.89 3.85 10.37
N THR A 194 7.71 4.77 11.31
CA THR A 194 6.59 5.73 11.29
C THR A 194 7.01 7.08 10.71
N TYR A 195 6.24 7.55 9.74
CA TYR A 195 6.39 8.82 9.04
C TYR A 195 5.21 9.72 9.39
N SER A 196 5.41 10.61 10.36
CA SER A 196 4.33 11.38 11.00
C SER A 196 4.68 12.84 11.31
N ASN A 197 5.92 13.26 11.10
CA ASN A 197 6.37 14.60 11.51
C ASN A 197 6.07 15.66 10.44
N PHE A 198 4.86 15.61 9.86
CA PHE A 198 4.34 16.53 8.85
C PHE A 198 2.81 16.58 8.91
N THR A 199 2.20 17.63 8.35
CA THR A 199 0.75 17.86 8.52
C THR A 199 -0.10 17.17 7.47
N HIS A 200 0.25 17.31 6.19
CA HIS A 200 -0.50 16.69 5.09
C HIS A 200 0.43 16.04 4.07
N ILE A 201 -0.13 15.05 3.37
CA ILE A 201 0.33 14.73 2.02
C ILE A 201 -0.75 15.24 1.07
N VAL A 202 -0.36 16.11 0.14
CA VAL A 202 -1.26 16.69 -0.85
C VAL A 202 -0.88 16.15 -2.21
N VAL A 203 -1.74 15.30 -2.79
CA VAL A 203 -1.60 14.89 -4.18
C VAL A 203 -2.37 15.90 -5.02
N ALA A 204 -1.66 16.78 -5.72
CA ALA A 204 -2.27 17.79 -6.57
C ALA A 204 -3.10 17.15 -7.70
N ALA A 205 -4.07 17.91 -8.24
CA ALA A 205 -4.85 17.49 -9.39
C ALA A 205 -3.91 17.07 -10.53
N ASN A 206 -4.08 15.87 -11.03
CA ASN A 206 -3.16 15.25 -11.99
C ASN A 206 -3.97 14.24 -12.80
N LEU A 207 -3.80 14.27 -14.12
CA LEU A 207 -4.47 13.36 -15.04
C LEU A 207 -3.84 11.96 -15.01
N ALA A 208 -2.65 11.84 -14.42
CA ALA A 208 -1.92 10.59 -14.26
C ALA A 208 -1.96 10.09 -12.80
N ARG A 209 -1.45 8.87 -12.61
CA ARG A 209 -1.45 8.17 -11.33
C ARG A 209 -0.30 8.67 -10.44
N SER A 210 -0.61 8.97 -9.19
CA SER A 210 0.41 9.30 -8.19
C SER A 210 0.49 8.18 -7.16
N THR A 211 1.68 7.61 -6.96
CA THR A 211 1.88 6.50 -6.01
C THR A 211 2.43 7.01 -4.69
N ILE A 212 1.88 6.54 -3.57
CA ILE A 212 2.40 6.73 -2.21
C ILE A 212 2.58 5.35 -1.60
N GLY A 213 3.80 4.97 -1.21
CA GLY A 213 4.01 3.59 -0.82
C GLY A 213 5.31 3.24 -0.12
N GLY A 214 5.37 2.03 0.41
CA GLY A 214 6.59 1.43 0.93
C GLY A 214 7.32 0.63 -0.15
N SER A 215 8.63 0.83 -0.27
CA SER A 215 9.52 0.00 -1.10
C SER A 215 10.47 -0.86 -0.26
N HIS A 216 10.29 -0.86 1.06
CA HIS A 216 11.05 -1.64 2.04
C HIS A 216 10.80 -3.15 1.88
N THR A 217 11.80 -3.98 2.20
CA THR A 217 11.76 -5.43 1.95
C THR A 217 10.88 -6.21 2.93
N SER A 218 10.75 -5.71 4.16
CA SER A 218 10.03 -6.40 5.25
C SER A 218 9.62 -5.42 6.35
N GLY A 219 8.59 -5.77 7.12
CA GLY A 219 8.08 -4.95 8.22
C GLY A 219 7.12 -3.87 7.74
N THR A 220 6.90 -2.85 8.56
CA THR A 220 5.83 -1.86 8.32
C THR A 220 6.38 -0.46 8.13
N VAL A 221 5.97 0.19 7.05
CA VAL A 221 6.01 1.65 6.91
C VAL A 221 4.64 2.17 7.31
N THR A 222 4.57 3.03 8.33
CA THR A 222 3.33 3.69 8.74
C THR A 222 3.36 5.15 8.29
N ILE A 223 2.45 5.52 7.39
CA ILE A 223 2.28 6.89 6.90
C ILE A 223 1.13 7.52 7.69
N ALA A 224 1.46 8.44 8.58
CA ALA A 224 0.51 9.04 9.52
C ALA A 224 0.76 10.54 9.71
N PRO A 225 0.57 11.37 8.65
CA PRO A 225 0.47 12.82 8.84
C PRO A 225 -0.53 13.17 9.93
N SER A 226 -0.30 14.26 10.65
CA SER A 226 -1.21 14.70 11.73
C SER A 226 -2.57 15.18 11.21
N GLY A 227 -2.65 15.56 9.94
CA GLY A 227 -3.87 15.86 9.21
C GLY A 227 -4.29 14.75 8.25
N ASP A 228 -4.46 15.12 6.99
CA ASP A 228 -5.05 14.29 5.93
C ASP A 228 -4.04 13.96 4.81
N ILE A 229 -4.28 12.84 4.13
CA ILE A 229 -3.81 12.58 2.78
C ILE A 229 -4.91 13.02 1.81
N GLN A 230 -4.65 14.07 1.03
CA GLN A 230 -5.62 14.68 0.12
C GLN A 230 -5.41 14.13 -1.30
N ALA A 231 -6.31 13.25 -1.73
CA ALA A 231 -6.31 12.64 -3.05
C ALA A 231 -7.13 13.49 -4.02
N THR A 232 -6.47 14.41 -4.74
CA THR A 232 -7.15 15.36 -5.64
C THR A 232 -6.94 15.10 -7.13
N ASN A 233 -6.39 13.94 -7.53
CA ASN A 233 -6.24 13.56 -8.94
C ASN A 233 -7.54 13.74 -9.74
N SER A 234 -7.41 14.07 -11.02
CA SER A 234 -8.49 14.44 -11.92
C SER A 234 -8.41 13.60 -13.21
N GLY A 235 -9.47 13.60 -14.02
CA GLY A 235 -9.49 12.87 -15.29
C GLY A 235 -9.74 11.36 -15.17
N ALA A 236 -9.76 10.67 -16.31
CA ALA A 236 -10.15 9.25 -16.39
C ALA A 236 -9.08 8.29 -15.85
N GLU A 237 -7.80 8.64 -15.98
CA GLU A 237 -6.66 7.82 -15.54
C GLU A 237 -6.09 8.27 -14.19
N GLY A 238 -6.47 9.46 -13.71
CA GLY A 238 -5.94 10.05 -12.48
C GLY A 238 -6.44 9.31 -11.24
N SER A 239 -5.53 8.63 -10.55
CA SER A 239 -5.79 8.03 -9.25
C SER A 239 -4.65 8.27 -8.25
N THR A 240 -4.98 8.29 -6.96
CA THR A 240 -3.97 8.13 -5.91
C THR A 240 -3.80 6.63 -5.67
N ASN A 241 -2.61 6.11 -5.96
CA ASN A 241 -2.24 4.73 -5.75
C ASN A 241 -1.53 4.58 -4.41
N PHE A 242 -2.08 3.77 -3.50
CA PHE A 242 -1.33 3.33 -2.33
C PHE A 242 -0.71 1.98 -2.62
N ALA A 243 0.57 1.80 -2.29
CA ALA A 243 1.24 0.55 -2.64
C ALA A 243 2.28 0.08 -1.63
N THR A 244 2.50 -1.22 -1.63
CA THR A 244 3.60 -1.87 -0.93
C THR A 244 4.28 -2.83 -1.89
N LEU A 245 5.53 -2.52 -2.23
CA LEU A 245 6.23 -3.23 -3.30
C LEU A 245 6.41 -4.71 -2.96
N ASN A 246 6.96 -4.99 -1.78
CA ASN A 246 7.42 -6.32 -1.41
C ASN A 246 6.34 -7.10 -0.66
N LYS A 247 6.18 -8.39 -0.99
CA LYS A 247 5.14 -9.27 -0.45
C LYS A 247 5.17 -9.40 1.08
N GLU A 248 6.36 -9.39 1.67
CA GLU A 248 6.59 -9.53 3.12
C GLU A 248 6.53 -8.19 3.88
N ALA A 249 6.13 -7.12 3.20
CA ALA A 249 6.08 -5.78 3.74
C ALA A 249 4.63 -5.28 3.85
N THR A 250 4.42 -4.33 4.75
CA THR A 250 3.17 -3.60 4.90
C THR A 250 3.40 -2.09 4.76
N THR A 251 2.55 -1.40 4.00
CA THR A 251 2.39 0.05 4.06
C THR A 251 1.06 0.35 4.73
N GLN A 252 1.14 0.86 5.95
CA GLN A 252 -0.01 1.20 6.76
C GLN A 252 -0.32 2.70 6.63
N ILE A 253 -1.59 3.02 6.35
CA ILE A 253 -2.09 4.39 6.22
C ILE A 253 -2.92 4.73 7.47
N GLY A 254 -2.26 5.43 8.40
CA GLY A 254 -2.84 5.85 9.68
C GLY A 254 -3.61 7.16 9.64
N ALA A 255 -3.45 7.95 8.58
CA ALA A 255 -4.13 9.23 8.39
C ALA A 255 -5.43 9.09 7.60
N ARG A 256 -6.28 10.13 7.66
CA ARG A 256 -7.51 10.18 6.87
C ARG A 256 -7.17 10.42 5.41
N ILE A 257 -7.75 9.61 4.53
CA ILE A 257 -7.78 9.88 3.09
C ILE A 257 -9.05 10.66 2.76
N THR A 258 -8.91 11.75 2.01
CA THR A 258 -9.99 12.63 1.56
C THR A 258 -9.90 12.90 0.05
N GLY A 259 -10.97 13.43 -0.54
CA GLY A 259 -11.03 13.81 -1.96
C GLY A 259 -12.03 12.99 -2.79
N ALA A 260 -12.15 13.32 -4.07
CA ALA A 260 -13.07 12.67 -4.99
C ALA A 260 -12.37 11.75 -6.01
N ALA A 261 -11.03 11.76 -6.03
CA ALA A 261 -10.25 10.92 -6.93
C ALA A 261 -10.45 9.43 -6.61
N PRO A 262 -10.46 8.55 -7.63
CA PRO A 262 -10.32 7.12 -7.42
C PRO A 262 -9.05 6.78 -6.63
N ILE A 263 -9.15 5.77 -5.78
CA ILE A 263 -8.03 5.18 -5.06
C ILE A 263 -7.68 3.84 -5.71
N SER A 264 -6.42 3.67 -6.09
CA SER A 264 -5.90 2.37 -6.50
C SER A 264 -5.07 1.76 -5.39
N ILE A 265 -5.09 0.43 -5.25
CA ILE A 265 -4.26 -0.30 -4.29
C ILE A 265 -3.33 -1.23 -5.05
N ASN A 266 -2.03 -1.14 -4.75
CA ASN A 266 -0.97 -1.95 -5.35
C ASN A 266 -1.03 -1.94 -6.88
N ALA A 267 -1.44 -0.81 -7.43
CA ALA A 267 -1.45 -0.59 -8.85
C ALA A 267 -0.01 -0.54 -9.35
N SER A 268 0.24 -1.10 -10.53
CA SER A 268 1.56 -1.03 -11.12
C SER A 268 1.93 0.43 -11.41
N TRP A 269 3.20 0.78 -11.22
CA TRP A 269 3.72 2.11 -11.53
C TRP A 269 5.04 2.01 -12.27
N GLN A 270 5.44 3.12 -12.89
CA GLN A 270 6.73 3.24 -13.55
C GLN A 270 7.70 4.04 -12.70
N GLN A 271 8.93 3.56 -12.62
CA GLN A 271 10.06 4.31 -12.12
C GLN A 271 11.20 4.22 -13.14
N VAL A 272 12.05 5.23 -13.13
CA VAL A 272 13.30 5.24 -13.88
C VAL A 272 14.21 4.08 -13.45
N ASP A 273 14.61 3.25 -14.39
CA ASP A 273 15.71 2.31 -14.22
C ASP A 273 17.03 3.04 -14.48
N ALA A 274 17.64 3.54 -13.40
CA ALA A 274 18.87 4.30 -13.47
C ALA A 274 20.04 3.45 -14.02
N ALA A 275 20.08 2.16 -13.69
CA ALA A 275 21.14 1.25 -14.12
C ALA A 275 21.04 0.97 -15.63
N ALA A 276 19.84 0.63 -16.11
CA ALA A 276 19.62 0.42 -17.54
C ALA A 276 19.83 1.71 -18.34
N THR A 277 19.34 2.85 -17.84
CA THR A 277 19.54 4.14 -18.52
C THR A 277 21.02 4.49 -18.65
N ALA A 278 21.81 4.28 -17.58
CA ALA A 278 23.26 4.50 -17.62
C ALA A 278 23.95 3.56 -18.61
N ALA A 279 23.61 2.27 -18.61
CA ALA A 279 24.18 1.27 -19.51
C ALA A 279 23.88 1.55 -20.99
N ALA A 280 22.68 2.06 -21.29
CA ALA A 280 22.26 2.39 -22.65
C ALA A 280 22.92 3.66 -23.21
N ASN A 281 23.63 4.45 -22.38
CA ASN A 281 24.22 5.74 -22.76
C ASN A 281 23.23 6.67 -23.47
N THR A 282 21.94 6.59 -23.13
CA THR A 282 20.89 7.40 -23.75
C THR A 282 20.96 8.80 -23.15
N THR A 283 21.56 9.72 -23.90
CA THR A 283 21.55 11.14 -23.52
C THR A 283 20.11 11.66 -23.62
N GLY A 284 19.45 11.85 -22.47
CA GLY A 284 18.15 12.52 -22.37
C GLY A 284 16.90 11.66 -22.53
N ALA A 285 17.01 10.34 -22.68
CA ALA A 285 15.85 9.43 -22.70
C ALA A 285 15.97 8.43 -21.54
N ALA A 286 14.98 8.45 -20.62
CA ALA A 286 14.91 7.52 -19.50
C ALA A 286 14.44 6.14 -19.96
N ILE A 287 15.08 5.08 -19.47
CA ILE A 287 14.51 3.73 -19.49
C ILE A 287 13.62 3.59 -18.26
N LEU A 288 12.36 3.21 -18.48
CA LEU A 288 11.37 3.02 -17.43
C LEU A 288 11.22 1.53 -17.11
N ALA A 289 11.28 1.21 -15.83
CA ALA A 289 10.91 -0.09 -15.30
C ALA A 289 9.49 -0.05 -14.73
N ASN A 290 8.72 -1.10 -14.99
CA ASN A 290 7.43 -1.33 -14.36
C ASN A 290 7.63 -2.04 -13.03
N TYR A 291 7.00 -1.52 -11.98
CA TYR A 291 7.00 -2.10 -10.64
C TYR A 291 5.60 -2.63 -10.34
N ASN A 292 5.54 -3.91 -9.97
CA ASN A 292 4.30 -4.68 -9.78
C ASN A 292 4.17 -5.05 -8.29
N PRO A 293 3.38 -4.30 -7.51
CA PRO A 293 3.35 -4.42 -6.05
C PRO A 293 2.56 -5.65 -5.62
N LEU A 294 3.06 -6.35 -4.60
CA LEU A 294 2.44 -7.57 -4.08
C LEU A 294 2.25 -7.56 -2.56
N GLY A 295 2.68 -6.51 -1.87
CA GLY A 295 2.59 -6.39 -0.42
C GLY A 295 1.21 -6.06 0.10
N VAL A 296 1.16 -5.76 1.40
CA VAL A 296 -0.08 -5.38 2.09
C VAL A 296 -0.17 -3.86 2.23
N VAL A 297 -1.19 -3.26 1.65
CA VAL A 297 -1.61 -1.90 2.02
C VAL A 297 -2.66 -2.02 3.11
N GLU A 298 -2.44 -1.38 4.25
CA GLU A 298 -3.40 -1.41 5.37
C GLU A 298 -4.04 -0.04 5.58
N PHE A 299 -5.37 0.01 5.58
CA PHE A 299 -6.14 1.17 6.04
C PHE A 299 -6.57 0.94 7.50
N ASN A 300 -5.82 1.53 8.44
CA ASN A 300 -6.00 1.30 9.88
C ASN A 300 -6.57 2.51 10.65
N ARG A 301 -6.94 3.59 9.97
CA ARG A 301 -7.56 4.74 10.64
C ARG A 301 -8.86 4.32 11.33
N ALA A 302 -8.92 4.48 12.65
CA ALA A 302 -10.04 4.04 13.48
C ALA A 302 -11.41 4.57 13.02
N ALA A 303 -11.48 5.83 12.59
CA ALA A 303 -12.71 6.48 12.11
C ALA A 303 -13.00 6.26 10.61
N GLY A 304 -12.23 5.40 9.93
CA GLY A 304 -12.35 5.18 8.49
C GLY A 304 -11.80 6.34 7.67
N ASN A 305 -12.26 6.48 6.44
CA ASN A 305 -11.87 7.47 5.44
C ASN A 305 -13.12 8.18 4.89
N THR A 306 -12.94 9.34 4.24
CA THR A 306 -14.07 10.17 3.77
C THR A 306 -13.94 10.57 2.31
N TYR A 307 -13.09 9.90 1.54
CA TYR A 307 -13.06 10.09 0.09
C TYR A 307 -14.30 9.49 -0.57
N THR A 308 -14.69 10.06 -1.70
CA THR A 308 -15.92 9.66 -2.42
C THR A 308 -15.65 8.87 -3.70
N GLY A 309 -14.42 8.92 -4.22
CA GLY A 309 -13.99 8.09 -5.35
C GLY A 309 -14.00 6.60 -4.99
N GLY A 310 -14.09 5.74 -6.01
CA GLY A 310 -14.05 4.29 -5.81
C GLY A 310 -12.66 3.79 -5.41
N THR A 311 -12.61 2.62 -4.77
CA THR A 311 -11.37 1.89 -4.45
C THR A 311 -11.22 0.70 -5.39
N THR A 312 -10.12 0.63 -6.13
CA THR A 312 -9.79 -0.53 -6.96
C THR A 312 -8.53 -1.20 -6.43
N ILE A 313 -8.64 -2.47 -6.02
CA ILE A 313 -7.51 -3.30 -5.61
C ILE A 313 -7.02 -4.03 -6.84
N GLU A 314 -5.86 -3.62 -7.35
CA GLU A 314 -5.32 -4.12 -8.62
C GLU A 314 -4.41 -5.35 -8.42
N ALA A 315 -3.70 -5.42 -7.29
CA ALA A 315 -2.83 -6.55 -6.93
C ALA A 315 -2.59 -6.62 -5.41
N GLY A 316 -1.85 -7.64 -4.96
CA GLY A 316 -1.50 -7.81 -3.54
C GLY A 316 -2.73 -7.82 -2.63
N THR A 317 -2.61 -7.19 -1.45
CA THR A 317 -3.68 -7.17 -0.45
C THR A 317 -4.03 -5.76 -0.01
N LEU A 318 -5.32 -5.42 0.01
CA LEU A 318 -5.84 -4.36 0.88
C LEU A 318 -6.32 -4.98 2.19
N ARG A 319 -5.77 -4.52 3.31
CA ARG A 319 -6.23 -4.83 4.66
C ARG A 319 -7.01 -3.67 5.24
N VAL A 320 -8.20 -3.93 5.77
CA VAL A 320 -9.00 -2.93 6.47
C VAL A 320 -9.12 -3.27 7.96
N SER A 321 -8.81 -2.30 8.83
CA SER A 321 -8.80 -2.51 10.29
C SER A 321 -9.41 -1.35 11.09
N ASN A 322 -10.17 -0.47 10.42
CA ASN A 322 -10.92 0.60 11.08
C ASN A 322 -11.99 0.05 12.04
N THR A 323 -12.26 0.76 13.14
CA THR A 323 -13.24 0.35 14.14
C THR A 323 -14.61 1.02 13.98
N SER A 324 -14.67 2.09 13.19
CA SER A 324 -15.88 2.84 12.85
C SER A 324 -15.74 3.51 11.48
N GLY A 325 -16.85 3.99 10.91
CA GLY A 325 -16.86 4.58 9.57
C GLY A 325 -16.53 3.57 8.47
N SER A 326 -16.15 4.05 7.27
CA SER A 326 -15.72 3.17 6.19
C SER A 326 -14.21 3.22 5.98
N ALA A 327 -13.50 2.10 5.93
CA ALA A 327 -12.11 2.08 5.49
C ALA A 327 -11.94 2.56 4.04
N THR A 328 -12.92 2.31 3.17
CA THR A 328 -12.80 2.54 1.72
C THR A 328 -13.58 3.77 1.24
N GLY A 329 -13.87 4.72 2.12
CA GLY A 329 -14.69 5.89 1.76
C GLY A 329 -16.12 5.50 1.38
N THR A 330 -16.79 6.31 0.56
CA THR A 330 -18.20 6.10 0.19
C THR A 330 -18.40 5.56 -1.23
N GLY A 331 -17.32 5.43 -2.00
CA GLY A 331 -17.34 4.95 -3.38
C GLY A 331 -17.47 3.43 -3.50
N ALA A 332 -17.59 2.93 -4.74
CA ALA A 332 -17.59 1.49 -5.01
C ALA A 332 -16.21 0.87 -4.75
N VAL A 333 -16.18 -0.40 -4.35
CA VAL A 333 -14.94 -1.17 -4.16
C VAL A 333 -14.89 -2.30 -5.18
N LEU A 334 -13.80 -2.39 -5.93
CA LEU A 334 -13.54 -3.49 -6.86
C LEU A 334 -12.25 -4.22 -6.47
N VAL A 335 -12.32 -5.54 -6.39
CA VAL A 335 -11.16 -6.41 -6.15
C VAL A 335 -10.90 -7.20 -7.43
N ASN A 336 -9.79 -6.91 -8.10
CA ASN A 336 -9.45 -7.54 -9.37
C ASN A 336 -8.90 -8.96 -9.20
N ALA A 337 -8.88 -9.72 -10.28
CA ALA A 337 -8.31 -11.07 -10.32
C ALA A 337 -6.88 -11.10 -9.76
N GLY A 338 -6.59 -12.04 -8.87
CA GLY A 338 -5.29 -12.16 -8.19
C GLY A 338 -5.07 -11.18 -7.04
N ALA A 339 -5.96 -10.22 -6.81
CA ALA A 339 -5.92 -9.32 -5.66
C ALA A 339 -6.74 -9.86 -4.48
N ARG A 340 -6.43 -9.36 -3.28
CA ARG A 340 -7.06 -9.77 -2.02
C ARG A 340 -7.61 -8.57 -1.25
N LEU A 341 -8.80 -8.74 -0.70
CA LEU A 341 -9.36 -7.88 0.35
C LEU A 341 -9.41 -8.69 1.65
N ASP A 342 -8.80 -8.18 2.72
CA ASP A 342 -8.84 -8.81 4.04
C ASP A 342 -9.04 -7.83 5.21
N GLY A 343 -9.12 -8.36 6.42
CA GLY A 343 -9.09 -7.59 7.66
C GLY A 343 -10.33 -7.74 8.54
N THR A 344 -10.42 -6.85 9.53
CA THR A 344 -11.48 -6.86 10.56
C THR A 344 -12.28 -5.56 10.60
N GLY A 345 -12.09 -4.71 9.59
CA GLY A 345 -12.65 -3.37 9.51
C GLY A 345 -14.10 -3.33 9.05
N ILE A 346 -14.54 -2.13 8.70
CA ILE A 346 -15.88 -1.82 8.19
C ILE A 346 -15.76 -1.15 6.82
N ILE A 347 -16.46 -1.70 5.83
CA ILE A 347 -16.64 -1.12 4.49
C ILE A 347 -18.09 -0.69 4.36
N LYS A 348 -18.32 0.56 3.94
CA LYS A 348 -19.62 1.21 3.95
C LYS A 348 -19.75 2.12 2.72
N PRO A 349 -19.97 1.53 1.53
CA PRO A 349 -20.31 2.31 0.36
C PRO A 349 -21.64 3.04 0.56
N THR A 350 -21.96 3.99 -0.33
CA THR A 350 -23.24 4.70 -0.31
C THR A 350 -23.78 4.88 -1.73
N GLY A 351 -25.08 5.16 -1.87
CA GLY A 351 -25.76 5.27 -3.16
C GLY A 351 -25.80 3.93 -3.87
N ALA A 352 -25.64 3.94 -5.20
CA ALA A 352 -25.62 2.71 -6.00
C ALA A 352 -24.31 1.90 -5.89
N ASN A 353 -23.36 2.35 -5.07
CA ASN A 353 -22.06 1.72 -4.91
C ASN A 353 -22.17 0.43 -4.07
N GLY A 354 -21.27 -0.51 -4.34
CA GLY A 354 -21.15 -1.76 -3.60
C GLY A 354 -19.71 -2.27 -3.63
N VAL A 355 -19.50 -3.45 -3.05
CA VAL A 355 -18.23 -4.17 -3.10
C VAL A 355 -18.35 -5.33 -4.08
N ARG A 356 -17.47 -5.39 -5.07
CA ARG A 356 -17.41 -6.48 -6.04
C ARG A 356 -16.09 -7.22 -5.94
N ILE A 357 -16.18 -8.53 -5.74
CA ILE A 357 -15.05 -9.45 -5.78
C ILE A 357 -15.08 -10.13 -7.15
N ALA A 358 -14.10 -9.80 -8.01
CA ALA A 358 -14.06 -10.31 -9.37
C ALA A 358 -13.68 -11.80 -9.43
N ASN A 359 -13.91 -12.43 -10.59
CA ASN A 359 -13.41 -13.77 -10.86
C ASN A 359 -11.89 -13.85 -10.60
N GLY A 360 -11.45 -14.85 -9.82
CA GLY A 360 -10.05 -15.05 -9.46
C GLY A 360 -9.53 -14.13 -8.36
N ALA A 361 -10.37 -13.25 -7.80
CA ALA A 361 -10.04 -12.47 -6.61
C ALA A 361 -10.35 -13.24 -5.32
N THR A 362 -9.73 -12.82 -4.21
CA THR A 362 -9.96 -13.42 -2.88
C THR A 362 -10.55 -12.40 -1.92
N LEU A 363 -11.62 -12.78 -1.24
CA LEU A 363 -12.13 -12.09 -0.06
C LEU A 363 -11.85 -12.96 1.16
N ALA A 364 -11.08 -12.43 2.10
CA ALA A 364 -10.81 -13.10 3.37
C ALA A 364 -11.38 -12.29 4.52
N ALA A 365 -12.16 -12.92 5.39
CA ALA A 365 -12.52 -12.29 6.64
C ALA A 365 -11.37 -12.46 7.65
N GLY A 366 -11.22 -11.52 8.58
CA GLY A 366 -10.26 -11.63 9.68
C GLY A 366 -8.90 -10.98 9.42
N GLY A 367 -8.16 -10.76 10.52
CA GLY A 367 -6.78 -10.24 10.49
C GLY A 367 -5.76 -11.34 10.16
N SER A 368 -4.47 -11.08 10.38
CA SER A 368 -3.41 -12.08 10.14
C SER A 368 -3.32 -13.14 11.25
N ASP A 369 -3.73 -12.81 12.48
CA ASP A 369 -3.26 -13.55 13.66
C ASP A 369 -4.35 -14.37 14.37
N ALA A 370 -5.62 -14.01 14.21
CA ALA A 370 -6.74 -14.66 14.90
C ALA A 370 -8.06 -14.54 14.11
N PRO A 371 -9.03 -15.45 14.38
CA PRO A 371 -10.41 -15.30 13.94
C PRO A 371 -10.96 -13.88 14.18
N GLY A 372 -11.51 -13.25 13.14
CA GLY A 372 -12.03 -11.89 13.21
C GLY A 372 -13.17 -11.62 12.22
N THR A 373 -13.85 -10.50 12.40
CA THR A 373 -15.04 -10.15 11.61
C THR A 373 -14.77 -8.99 10.67
N LEU A 374 -14.91 -9.21 9.35
CA LEU A 374 -15.00 -8.15 8.35
C LEU A 374 -16.46 -7.73 8.19
N ARG A 375 -16.72 -6.42 8.16
CA ARG A 375 -18.08 -5.87 8.14
C ARG A 375 -18.36 -5.12 6.84
N PHE A 376 -19.51 -5.40 6.25
CA PHE A 376 -20.09 -4.60 5.16
C PHE A 376 -21.36 -3.93 5.68
N ASP A 377 -21.41 -2.61 5.65
CA ASP A 377 -22.53 -1.81 6.14
C ASP A 377 -23.29 -1.20 4.96
N GLY A 378 -24.53 -1.66 4.76
CA GLY A 378 -25.43 -1.23 3.70
C GLY A 378 -26.19 0.07 3.99
N SER A 379 -25.98 0.72 5.14
CA SER A 379 -26.71 1.95 5.43
C SER A 379 -26.38 3.06 4.44
N GLY A 380 -27.41 3.52 3.73
CA GLY A 380 -27.27 4.50 2.65
C GLY A 380 -26.87 3.88 1.30
N THR A 381 -26.80 2.56 1.18
CA THR A 381 -26.61 1.84 -0.08
C THR A 381 -27.96 1.46 -0.69
N SER A 382 -28.09 1.59 -2.02
CA SER A 382 -29.28 1.21 -2.80
C SER A 382 -29.00 0.12 -3.84
N GLY A 383 -27.72 -0.18 -4.11
CA GLY A 383 -27.29 -1.30 -4.95
C GLY A 383 -26.98 -2.55 -4.12
N ALA A 384 -26.54 -3.64 -4.77
CA ALA A 384 -26.04 -4.80 -4.05
C ALA A 384 -24.78 -4.43 -3.23
N LEU A 385 -24.80 -4.72 -1.94
CA LEU A 385 -23.72 -4.37 -1.01
C LEU A 385 -22.44 -5.18 -1.27
N LEU A 386 -22.57 -6.50 -1.49
CA LEU A 386 -21.46 -7.41 -1.72
C LEU A 386 -21.81 -8.40 -2.85
N THR A 387 -21.10 -8.28 -3.96
CA THR A 387 -21.22 -9.17 -5.11
C THR A 387 -19.97 -10.02 -5.26
N LEU A 388 -20.12 -11.34 -5.24
CA LEU A 388 -19.07 -12.28 -5.58
C LEU A 388 -19.35 -12.86 -6.98
N ASP A 389 -18.51 -12.48 -7.94
CA ASP A 389 -18.57 -13.04 -9.29
C ASP A 389 -18.28 -14.55 -9.27
N ALA A 390 -18.76 -15.29 -10.27
CA ALA A 390 -18.37 -16.68 -10.44
C ALA A 390 -16.84 -16.81 -10.57
N GLY A 391 -16.24 -17.69 -9.76
CA GLY A 391 -14.79 -17.86 -9.66
C GLY A 391 -14.08 -16.95 -8.64
N ALA A 392 -14.79 -16.03 -7.98
CA ALA A 392 -14.28 -15.39 -6.77
C ALA A 392 -14.20 -16.42 -5.62
N SER A 393 -13.17 -16.31 -4.78
CA SER A 393 -12.91 -17.20 -3.65
C SER A 393 -13.06 -16.49 -2.31
N LEU A 394 -13.54 -17.24 -1.32
CA LEU A 394 -13.63 -16.84 0.07
C LEU A 394 -12.59 -17.60 0.89
N GLU A 395 -11.98 -16.93 1.87
CA GLU A 395 -11.09 -17.58 2.84
C GLU A 395 -11.53 -17.27 4.26
N PHE A 396 -11.61 -18.32 5.08
CA PHE A 396 -11.94 -18.22 6.49
C PHE A 396 -10.96 -19.04 7.34
N ARG A 397 -10.42 -18.41 8.38
CA ARG A 397 -9.67 -19.09 9.43
C ARG A 397 -10.61 -19.61 10.49
N LEU A 398 -10.38 -20.84 10.94
CA LEU A 398 -11.08 -21.46 12.06
C LEU A 398 -10.17 -21.54 13.28
N GLY A 399 -10.73 -21.17 14.44
CA GLY A 399 -10.15 -21.41 15.76
C GLY A 399 -10.81 -22.61 16.43
N ALA A 400 -11.05 -22.49 17.74
CA ALA A 400 -11.87 -23.45 18.49
C ALA A 400 -13.33 -23.50 17.95
N PRO A 401 -14.11 -24.57 18.19
CA PRO A 401 -15.50 -24.65 17.75
C PRO A 401 -16.31 -23.40 18.11
N GLY A 402 -17.01 -22.83 17.12
CA GLY A 402 -17.74 -21.57 17.26
C GLY A 402 -16.91 -20.29 17.08
N SER A 403 -15.58 -20.41 16.93
CA SER A 403 -14.67 -19.30 16.63
C SER A 403 -14.14 -19.42 15.21
N SER A 404 -14.51 -18.45 14.37
CA SER A 404 -14.14 -18.39 12.96
C SER A 404 -14.00 -16.95 12.52
N ASP A 405 -13.26 -16.75 11.43
CA ASP A 405 -13.42 -15.55 10.65
C ASP A 405 -14.88 -15.42 10.20
N GLN A 406 -15.38 -14.19 10.11
CA GLN A 406 -16.77 -13.91 9.77
C GLN A 406 -16.89 -12.73 8.82
N ILE A 407 -17.84 -12.85 7.90
CA ILE A 407 -18.37 -11.71 7.14
C ILE A 407 -19.70 -11.32 7.78
N ALA A 408 -19.77 -10.11 8.33
CA ALA A 408 -21.01 -9.57 8.87
C ALA A 408 -21.58 -8.52 7.92
N LEU A 409 -22.86 -8.69 7.55
CA LEU A 409 -23.61 -7.72 6.77
C LEU A 409 -24.55 -6.94 7.70
N TRP A 410 -24.35 -5.64 7.75
CA TRP A 410 -25.08 -4.68 8.56
C TRP A 410 -26.03 -3.86 7.70
N ASN A 411 -27.18 -3.46 8.26
CA ASN A 411 -28.26 -2.81 7.52
C ASN A 411 -28.64 -3.61 6.25
N TYR A 412 -28.62 -4.95 6.39
CA TYR A 412 -28.82 -5.87 5.28
C TYR A 412 -30.26 -5.87 4.79
N THR A 413 -30.40 -5.81 3.47
CA THR A 413 -31.64 -6.03 2.73
C THR A 413 -31.49 -7.25 1.82
N ALA A 414 -32.57 -7.99 1.60
CA ALA A 414 -32.56 -9.13 0.67
C ALA A 414 -32.11 -8.67 -0.73
N GLY A 415 -31.08 -9.34 -1.27
CA GLY A 415 -30.42 -8.96 -2.53
C GLY A 415 -29.08 -8.24 -2.36
N ASP A 416 -28.72 -7.84 -1.14
CA ASP A 416 -27.44 -7.18 -0.86
C ASP A 416 -26.24 -8.10 -1.06
N LEU A 417 -26.41 -9.41 -0.83
CA LEU A 417 -25.36 -10.41 -1.04
C LEU A 417 -25.69 -11.27 -2.27
N VAL A 418 -24.80 -11.24 -3.26
CA VAL A 418 -24.88 -12.07 -4.46
C VAL A 418 -23.78 -13.13 -4.43
N LEU A 419 -24.18 -14.41 -4.44
CA LEU A 419 -23.31 -15.58 -4.46
C LEU A 419 -23.49 -16.36 -5.77
N SER A 420 -22.39 -16.88 -6.31
CA SER A 420 -22.31 -17.48 -7.65
C SER A 420 -21.58 -18.83 -7.65
N ASN A 421 -21.91 -19.72 -6.71
CA ASN A 421 -21.16 -20.96 -6.42
C ASN A 421 -19.69 -20.68 -6.04
N ASN A 422 -19.50 -19.69 -5.18
CA ASN A 422 -18.17 -19.25 -4.77
C ASN A 422 -17.49 -20.30 -3.89
N THR A 423 -16.20 -20.51 -4.13
CA THR A 423 -15.39 -21.46 -3.37
C THR A 423 -15.05 -20.90 -2.00
N VAL A 424 -15.24 -21.70 -0.94
CA VAL A 424 -14.89 -21.38 0.45
C VAL A 424 -13.68 -22.22 0.84
N ASN A 425 -12.54 -21.57 1.00
CA ASN A 425 -11.30 -22.18 1.45
C ASN A 425 -11.11 -21.95 2.95
N ILE A 426 -10.61 -22.99 3.64
CA ILE A 426 -10.47 -23.00 5.07
C ILE A 426 -8.99 -23.06 5.47
N THR A 427 -8.63 -22.22 6.44
CA THR A 427 -7.36 -22.30 7.16
C THR A 427 -7.62 -22.50 8.64
N SER A 428 -6.64 -22.97 9.41
CA SER A 428 -6.75 -23.12 10.86
C SER A 428 -5.46 -22.74 11.55
N THR A 429 -5.57 -22.04 12.68
CA THR A 429 -4.41 -21.61 13.50
C THR A 429 -4.12 -22.53 14.67
N THR A 430 -5.06 -23.38 15.09
CA THR A 430 -4.96 -24.22 16.29
C THR A 430 -5.18 -25.71 16.01
N GLY A 431 -5.23 -26.11 14.73
CA GLY A 431 -5.70 -27.42 14.32
C GLY A 431 -7.22 -27.45 14.15
N LEU A 432 -7.68 -28.12 13.10
CA LEU A 432 -9.10 -28.22 12.78
C LEU A 432 -9.80 -29.21 13.70
N THR A 433 -10.95 -28.81 14.24
CA THR A 433 -11.80 -29.65 15.08
C THR A 433 -13.21 -29.69 14.52
N GLU A 434 -13.90 -30.82 14.73
CA GLU A 434 -15.31 -30.93 14.40
C GLU A 434 -16.13 -29.90 15.18
N GLY A 435 -17.15 -29.35 14.53
CA GLY A 435 -17.98 -28.32 15.13
C GLY A 435 -18.65 -27.44 14.08
N THR A 436 -19.43 -26.49 14.58
CA THR A 436 -20.12 -25.51 13.74
C THR A 436 -19.42 -24.16 13.86
N TYR A 437 -19.15 -23.56 12.71
CA TYR A 437 -18.45 -22.28 12.58
C TYR A 437 -19.30 -21.33 11.75
N THR A 438 -19.62 -20.16 12.30
CA THR A 438 -20.41 -19.16 11.58
C THR A 438 -19.52 -18.44 10.59
N LEU A 439 -19.87 -18.45 9.29
CA LEU A 439 -19.11 -17.75 8.25
C LEU A 439 -19.74 -16.40 7.89
N PHE A 440 -21.08 -16.35 7.85
CA PHE A 440 -21.83 -15.12 7.56
C PHE A 440 -22.87 -14.85 8.65
N SER A 441 -23.07 -13.57 8.96
CA SER A 441 -24.10 -13.09 9.88
C SER A 441 -24.82 -11.87 9.27
N PHE A 442 -26.15 -11.81 9.43
CA PHE A 442 -26.99 -10.78 8.80
C PHE A 442 -27.78 -9.98 9.84
N TYR A 443 -27.71 -8.65 9.76
CA TYR A 443 -28.35 -7.74 10.71
C TYR A 443 -29.10 -6.60 10.01
N ALA A 444 -30.26 -6.22 10.55
CA ALA A 444 -31.09 -5.10 10.06
C ALA A 444 -30.54 -3.72 10.46
N ASP A 445 -29.59 -3.66 11.40
CA ASP A 445 -28.96 -2.43 11.88
C ASP A 445 -27.43 -2.47 11.74
N SER A 446 -26.79 -1.32 11.96
CA SER A 446 -25.35 -1.28 12.19
C SER A 446 -25.05 -1.81 13.59
N GLY A 447 -24.66 -3.08 13.68
CA GLY A 447 -24.37 -3.73 14.94
C GLY A 447 -24.78 -5.18 14.95
N ILE A 448 -24.96 -5.72 16.16
CA ILE A 448 -25.39 -7.10 16.38
C ILE A 448 -26.75 -7.18 17.10
N ASN A 449 -27.52 -6.10 17.06
CA ASN A 449 -28.70 -5.95 17.91
C ASN A 449 -29.94 -6.61 17.31
N THR A 450 -30.12 -6.51 15.98
CA THR A 450 -31.31 -7.02 15.29
C THR A 450 -30.93 -7.94 14.14
N SER A 451 -31.09 -9.25 14.31
CA SER A 451 -30.94 -10.23 13.23
C SER A 451 -32.02 -10.06 12.16
N VAL A 452 -31.70 -10.39 10.91
CA VAL A 452 -32.65 -10.36 9.78
C VAL A 452 -32.56 -11.65 8.98
N VAL A 453 -33.65 -12.00 8.29
CA VAL A 453 -33.67 -13.14 7.36
C VAL A 453 -32.91 -12.78 6.09
N SER A 454 -31.91 -13.59 5.74
CA SER A 454 -31.03 -13.38 4.59
C SER A 454 -31.73 -13.66 3.26
N GLY A 455 -32.60 -14.67 3.22
CA GLY A 455 -33.20 -15.21 2.00
C GLY A 455 -32.24 -16.05 1.14
N ILE A 456 -31.03 -16.34 1.64
CA ILE A 456 -30.01 -17.09 0.90
C ILE A 456 -30.16 -18.59 1.18
N LEU A 457 -30.23 -19.38 0.11
CA LEU A 457 -30.46 -20.84 0.20
C LEU A 457 -29.33 -21.68 -0.38
N ASN A 458 -28.46 -21.09 -1.20
CA ASN A 458 -27.32 -21.75 -1.84
C ASN A 458 -26.30 -20.70 -2.32
N GLY A 459 -25.23 -21.15 -2.98
CA GLY A 459 -24.27 -20.28 -3.67
C GLY A 459 -22.83 -20.39 -3.17
N LEU A 460 -22.54 -21.30 -2.22
CA LEU A 460 -21.19 -21.61 -1.76
C LEU A 460 -20.83 -23.06 -2.05
N THR A 461 -19.55 -23.32 -2.27
CA THR A 461 -18.99 -24.67 -2.42
C THR A 461 -17.72 -24.77 -1.58
N ILE A 462 -17.56 -25.87 -0.83
CA ILE A 462 -16.34 -26.11 -0.05
C ILE A 462 -15.17 -26.34 -1.01
N GLY A 463 -14.09 -25.59 -0.79
CA GLY A 463 -12.83 -25.73 -1.50
C GLY A 463 -11.82 -26.54 -0.69
N THR A 464 -10.68 -25.93 -0.39
CA THR A 464 -9.56 -26.57 0.30
C THR A 464 -9.64 -26.44 1.82
N GLY A 465 -8.86 -27.26 2.54
CA GLY A 465 -8.62 -27.14 3.97
C GLY A 465 -9.55 -27.98 4.85
N LEU A 466 -10.39 -28.84 4.26
CA LEU A 466 -11.26 -29.78 4.98
C LEU A 466 -11.13 -31.21 4.45
N GLU A 467 -10.00 -31.55 3.83
CA GLU A 467 -9.80 -32.83 3.14
C GLU A 467 -9.96 -34.04 4.07
N ALA A 468 -9.67 -33.88 5.37
CA ALA A 468 -9.87 -34.90 6.40
C ALA A 468 -11.31 -35.01 6.92
N PHE A 469 -12.17 -34.05 6.61
CA PHE A 469 -13.53 -33.92 7.15
C PHE A 469 -14.57 -34.03 6.02
N THR A 470 -14.67 -35.23 5.45
CA THR A 470 -15.44 -35.49 4.21
C THR A 470 -16.95 -35.30 4.32
N ASN A 471 -17.51 -35.26 5.55
CA ASN A 471 -18.93 -35.00 5.79
C ASN A 471 -19.22 -33.51 6.09
N SER A 472 -18.22 -32.63 5.90
CA SER A 472 -18.41 -31.20 6.08
C SER A 472 -19.40 -30.62 5.08
N ARG A 473 -20.23 -29.68 5.54
CA ARG A 473 -21.26 -29.05 4.70
C ARG A 473 -21.52 -27.59 5.09
N ILE A 474 -22.06 -26.84 4.14
CA ILE A 474 -22.58 -25.50 4.38
C ILE A 474 -24.05 -25.62 4.80
N GLU A 475 -24.42 -24.93 5.87
CA GLU A 475 -25.79 -24.84 6.38
C GLU A 475 -26.29 -23.39 6.25
N TYR A 476 -27.39 -23.23 5.52
CA TYR A 476 -28.05 -21.95 5.31
C TYR A 476 -29.21 -21.81 6.31
N LEU A 477 -29.04 -20.91 7.28
CA LEU A 477 -30.06 -20.55 8.25
C LEU A 477 -30.62 -19.16 7.93
N ASP A 478 -31.75 -18.81 8.54
CA ASP A 478 -32.42 -17.52 8.30
C ASP A 478 -31.46 -16.34 8.47
N ASN A 479 -30.71 -16.27 9.58
CA ASN A 479 -29.88 -15.12 9.93
C ASN A 479 -28.37 -15.35 9.85
N ARG A 480 -27.91 -16.50 9.33
CA ARG A 480 -26.49 -16.85 9.23
C ARG A 480 -26.23 -17.98 8.25
N ILE A 481 -24.99 -18.07 7.78
CA ILE A 481 -24.48 -19.22 7.04
C ILE A 481 -23.36 -19.85 7.86
N ASN A 482 -23.52 -21.14 8.17
CA ASN A 482 -22.55 -21.89 8.95
C ASN A 482 -21.79 -22.88 8.06
N LEU A 483 -20.56 -23.17 8.45
CA LEU A 483 -19.83 -24.37 8.08
C LEU A 483 -19.95 -25.38 9.23
N VAL A 484 -20.46 -26.57 8.93
CA VAL A 484 -20.41 -27.72 9.84
C VAL A 484 -19.23 -28.57 9.41
N VAL A 485 -18.21 -28.66 10.26
CA VAL A 485 -17.04 -29.53 10.08
C VAL A 485 -17.31 -30.87 10.76
N ALA A 486 -17.25 -31.96 9.99
CA ALA A 486 -17.52 -33.31 10.49
C ALA A 486 -16.72 -34.37 9.72
N ALA A 487 -16.14 -35.34 10.42
CA ALA A 487 -15.45 -36.46 9.82
C ALA A 487 -16.44 -37.47 9.21
N SER A 488 -15.91 -38.37 8.38
CA SER A 488 -16.66 -39.54 7.93
C SER A 488 -17.12 -40.33 9.14
N SER A 489 -18.43 -40.50 9.32
CA SER A 489 -18.94 -41.49 10.27
C SER A 489 -18.40 -42.84 9.84
N ALA A 490 -17.57 -43.48 10.67
CA ALA A 490 -17.29 -44.90 10.49
C ALA A 490 -18.65 -45.61 10.48
N ILE A 491 -19.01 -46.24 9.36
CA ILE A 491 -20.03 -47.27 9.41
C ILE A 491 -19.51 -48.25 10.46
N PRO A 492 -20.23 -48.53 11.56
CA PRO A 492 -19.79 -49.58 12.47
C PRO A 492 -19.64 -50.80 11.60
N GLU A 493 -18.43 -51.34 11.51
CA GLU A 493 -18.20 -52.65 10.90
C GLU A 493 -19.31 -53.52 11.48
N THR A 494 -20.23 -54.00 10.63
CA THR A 494 -21.33 -54.85 11.09
C THR A 494 -20.67 -55.90 11.95
N ALA A 495 -20.94 -55.87 13.26
CA ALA A 495 -20.45 -56.91 14.15
C ALA A 495 -20.74 -58.20 13.42
N THR A 496 -19.71 -58.95 13.05
CA THR A 496 -19.89 -60.24 12.40
C THR A 496 -20.57 -61.08 13.47
N TRP A 497 -21.91 -61.11 13.45
CA TRP A 497 -22.70 -62.01 14.28
C TRP A 497 -22.32 -63.40 13.79
N LEU A 498 -21.31 -63.97 14.42
CA LEU A 498 -20.92 -65.36 14.27
C LEU A 498 -22.11 -66.18 14.76
N TRP A 499 -23.01 -66.52 13.85
CA TRP A 499 -23.94 -67.62 14.05
C TRP A 499 -23.11 -68.89 14.22
N ILE A 500 -22.81 -69.24 15.47
CA ILE A 500 -22.40 -70.61 15.81
C ILE A 500 -23.64 -71.48 15.61
N ALA A 501 -23.76 -72.00 14.39
CA ALA A 501 -24.62 -73.13 14.11
C ALA A 501 -24.07 -74.34 14.88
N ILE A 502 -24.82 -74.84 15.85
CA ILE A 502 -24.58 -76.14 16.49
C ILE A 502 -25.01 -77.22 15.49
N PRO A 503 -24.14 -78.13 15.02
CA PRO A 503 -24.58 -79.34 14.33
C PRO A 503 -24.92 -80.39 15.38
N GLY A 504 -26.22 -80.63 15.58
CA GLY A 504 -26.72 -81.78 16.31
C GLY A 504 -26.40 -83.07 15.58
N LEU A 505 -25.57 -83.91 16.22
CA LEU A 505 -25.41 -85.32 15.91
C LEU A 505 -26.72 -86.05 16.25
N LEU A 506 -27.52 -86.45 15.27
CA LEU A 506 -28.56 -87.46 15.47
C LEU A 506 -28.55 -88.44 14.31
N GLY A 507 -27.76 -89.50 14.50
CA GLY A 507 -27.68 -90.65 13.60
C GLY A 507 -28.97 -91.48 13.64
N ILE A 508 -29.53 -91.66 12.46
CA ILE A 508 -30.69 -92.47 12.10
C ILE A 508 -30.39 -93.96 12.33
N ALA A 509 -31.20 -94.64 13.14
CA ALA A 509 -31.29 -96.11 13.18
C ALA A 509 -32.62 -96.54 12.54
N ILE A 510 -32.53 -97.12 11.35
CA ILE A 510 -33.65 -97.78 10.66
C ILE A 510 -33.87 -99.16 11.30
N ARG A 511 -35.06 -99.40 11.87
CA ARG A 511 -35.58 -100.77 11.98
C ARG A 511 -37.08 -100.85 11.72
N ARG A 512 -37.40 -101.70 10.76
CA ARG A 512 -38.70 -102.08 10.20
C ARG A 512 -39.70 -102.62 11.24
N MET A 513 -40.96 -102.22 11.03
CA MET A 513 -42.22 -103.00 11.06
C MET A 513 -42.58 -103.83 12.32
N VAL A 514 -43.77 -103.58 12.89
CA VAL A 514 -45.02 -104.37 12.71
C VAL A 514 -46.03 -104.05 13.85
N ARG A 515 -47.19 -103.51 13.41
CA ARG A 515 -48.61 -103.63 13.85
C ARG A 515 -49.10 -103.44 15.31
N PRO A 516 -50.41 -103.07 15.45
CA PRO A 516 -50.99 -102.44 16.64
C PRO A 516 -51.91 -103.39 17.45
N SER A 517 -52.19 -103.02 18.71
CA SER A 517 -53.51 -103.27 19.32
C SER A 517 -53.70 -102.44 20.60
N LYS A 518 -54.78 -101.65 20.58
CA LYS A 518 -55.55 -101.01 21.65
C LYS A 518 -55.97 -102.00 22.78
N PRO A 519 -56.56 -101.57 23.92
CA PRO A 519 -57.39 -100.37 24.18
C PRO A 519 -56.67 -99.17 24.79
#